data_AF-A0A451CQ17-F1
#
_entry.id   AF-A0A451CQ17-F1
#
_cell.length_a   1.000
_cell.length_b   1.000
_cell.length_c   1.000
_cell.angle_alpha   90.00
_cell.angle_beta   90.00
_cell.angle_gamma   90.00
#
_symmetry.space_group_name_H-M   'P 1'
#
loop_
_entity.id
_entity.type
_entity.pdbx_description
1 polymer ?
#
loop_
_entity_poly.entity_id
_entity_poly.type
_entity_poly.pdbx_seq_one_letter_code
_entity_poly.pdbx_strand_id
1 'polypeptide(L)'
;MTHRELARGLLAGAGMQPAGANDCEVPLSEIAQYYQRMPDYTRGALLRNLNEQLSRADPDVSLYRLLARVDQPLLIISTAYDESLETALTELGKPFVRITPLAGQGGGYDPGRVRLSYFQEEKPKEEPPAAIAHDELSALNPMEEGYTIVYKVLGVCAGEGLNPNADTAIAVTEEDFFHLTGHRENLFPEHLISRFGSRPFWFLGYKPERWEDRMLAGALLRTHSGQNRPFLVVDKHMDAFQEAFWNDRSRPFSSLSHGLGRIRVQPGSRLALNP
;
A
#
# COMPACT_ATOMS: atom_id res chain seq x y z
N MET A 1 -8.03 -9.03 3.48
CA MET A 1 -7.21 -10.08 4.12
C MET A 1 -5.95 -9.44 4.71
N THR A 2 -5.42 -9.92 5.83
CA THR A 2 -4.25 -9.33 6.53
C THR A 2 -2.95 -10.09 6.23
N HIS A 3 -1.78 -9.45 6.42
CA HIS A 3 -0.48 -10.13 6.28
C HIS A 3 -0.34 -11.37 7.16
N ARG A 4 -0.95 -11.35 8.35
CA ARG A 4 -1.05 -12.49 9.27
C ARG A 4 -1.83 -13.66 8.66
N GLU A 5 -2.95 -13.38 8.01
CA GLU A 5 -3.76 -14.42 7.36
C GLU A 5 -3.00 -15.03 6.17
N LEU A 6 -2.34 -14.20 5.37
CA LEU A 6 -1.49 -14.64 4.25
C LEU A 6 -0.33 -15.52 4.73
N ALA A 7 0.36 -15.09 5.79
CA ALA A 7 1.44 -15.85 6.44
C ALA A 7 0.96 -17.25 6.87
N ARG A 8 -0.19 -17.32 7.54
CA ARG A 8 -0.78 -18.60 7.97
C ARG A 8 -1.18 -19.48 6.78
N GLY A 9 -1.75 -18.90 5.73
CA GLY A 9 -2.12 -19.65 4.54
C GLY A 9 -0.91 -20.20 3.78
N LEU A 10 0.21 -19.46 3.73
CA LEU A 10 1.46 -19.96 3.14
C LEU A 10 2.02 -21.15 3.91
N LEU A 11 2.06 -21.05 5.24
CA LEU A 11 2.50 -22.18 6.09
C LEU A 11 1.60 -23.40 5.92
N ALA A 12 0.28 -23.21 5.91
CA ALA A 12 -0.68 -24.28 5.70
C ALA A 12 -0.52 -24.95 4.31
N GLY A 13 -0.33 -24.15 3.26
CA GLY A 13 -0.10 -24.63 1.90
C GLY A 13 1.20 -25.43 1.75
N ALA A 14 2.22 -25.12 2.56
CA ALA A 14 3.48 -25.85 2.62
C ALA A 14 3.43 -27.10 3.53
N GLY A 15 2.29 -27.37 4.19
CA GLY A 15 2.15 -28.47 5.15
C GLY A 15 2.94 -28.24 6.45
N MET A 16 3.20 -26.98 6.81
CA MET A 16 4.04 -26.61 7.95
C MET A 16 3.21 -26.08 9.10
N GLN A 17 3.65 -26.37 10.32
CA GLN A 17 3.09 -25.76 11.53
C GLN A 17 4.08 -24.76 12.12
N PRO A 18 3.61 -23.58 12.59
CA PRO A 18 4.47 -22.65 13.29
C PRO A 18 5.06 -23.33 14.53
N ALA A 19 6.35 -23.11 14.76
CA ALA A 19 7.06 -23.65 15.92
C ALA A 19 6.58 -22.92 17.19
N GLY A 20 5.50 -23.40 17.80
CA GLY A 20 4.98 -22.92 19.09
C GLY A 20 3.67 -22.15 18.97
N ALA A 21 2.73 -22.47 19.88
CA ALA A 21 1.36 -21.97 19.87
C ALA A 21 1.19 -20.58 20.52
N ASN A 22 2.23 -19.98 21.12
CA ASN A 22 2.12 -18.71 21.84
C ASN A 22 3.29 -17.77 21.50
N ASP A 23 2.94 -16.55 21.07
CA ASP A 23 3.73 -15.32 21.21
C ASP A 23 4.98 -15.09 20.34
N CYS A 24 4.90 -15.36 19.03
CA CYS A 24 5.35 -14.40 18.01
C CYS A 24 4.88 -14.89 16.64
N GLU A 25 3.83 -14.29 16.09
CA GLU A 25 3.47 -14.60 14.71
C GLU A 25 4.60 -14.15 13.80
N VAL A 26 5.23 -15.10 13.13
CA VAL A 26 6.29 -14.84 12.18
C VAL A 26 5.77 -13.89 11.08
N PRO A 27 6.49 -12.82 10.72
CA PRO A 27 6.10 -11.92 9.64
C PRO A 27 5.87 -12.64 8.31
N LEU A 28 4.99 -12.08 7.47
CA LEU A 28 4.77 -12.58 6.11
C LEU A 28 6.07 -12.61 5.30
N SER A 29 6.93 -11.62 5.48
CA SER A 29 8.22 -11.49 4.80
C SER A 29 9.18 -12.63 5.11
N GLU A 30 9.30 -13.00 6.37
CA GLU A 30 10.13 -14.10 6.83
C GLU A 30 9.57 -15.45 6.34
N ILE A 31 8.25 -15.66 6.44
CA ILE A 31 7.61 -16.88 5.91
C ILE A 31 7.77 -16.96 4.39
N ALA A 32 7.57 -15.87 3.66
CA ALA A 32 7.73 -15.83 2.22
C ALA A 32 9.18 -16.06 1.80
N GLN A 33 10.15 -15.51 2.54
CA GLN A 33 11.57 -15.76 2.35
C GLN A 33 11.91 -17.23 2.56
N TYR A 34 11.41 -17.82 3.63
CA TYR A 34 11.60 -19.23 3.95
C TYR A 34 10.96 -20.14 2.88
N TYR A 35 9.74 -19.82 2.45
CA TYR A 35 9.03 -20.50 1.37
C TYR A 35 9.89 -20.56 0.10
N GLN A 36 10.54 -19.46 -0.30
CA GLN A 36 11.41 -19.43 -1.48
C GLN A 36 12.72 -20.19 -1.36
N ARG A 37 13.17 -20.51 -0.13
CA ARG A 37 14.41 -21.27 0.09
C ARG A 37 14.21 -22.77 -0.03
N MET A 38 12.96 -23.24 -0.08
CA MET A 38 12.68 -24.66 -0.23
C MET A 38 12.81 -25.12 -1.69
N PRO A 39 13.34 -26.33 -1.95
CA PRO A 39 13.61 -26.80 -3.31
C PRO A 39 12.42 -26.77 -4.27
N ASP A 40 11.22 -27.07 -3.78
CA ASP A 40 10.00 -27.20 -4.60
C ASP A 40 9.21 -25.89 -4.74
N TYR A 41 9.63 -24.83 -4.04
CA TYR A 41 8.84 -23.62 -3.86
C TYR A 41 9.56 -22.40 -4.46
N THR A 42 9.34 -22.21 -5.75
CA THR A 42 9.88 -21.05 -6.48
C THR A 42 9.13 -19.76 -6.15
N ARG A 43 9.71 -18.59 -6.50
CA ARG A 43 9.00 -17.29 -6.43
C ARG A 43 7.65 -17.33 -7.15
N GLY A 44 7.56 -17.96 -8.32
CA GLY A 44 6.29 -18.11 -9.02
C GLY A 44 5.28 -18.98 -8.26
N ALA A 45 5.72 -20.00 -7.53
CA ALA A 45 4.85 -20.79 -6.65
C ALA A 45 4.35 -19.97 -5.46
N LEU A 46 5.20 -19.15 -4.86
CA LEU A 46 4.81 -18.20 -3.81
C LEU A 46 3.72 -17.24 -4.30
N LEU A 47 3.95 -16.59 -5.44
CA LEU A 47 3.01 -15.60 -5.99
C LEU A 47 1.68 -16.23 -6.39
N ARG A 48 1.69 -17.44 -6.98
CA ARG A 48 0.45 -18.19 -7.26
C ARG A 48 -0.33 -18.48 -5.98
N ASN A 49 0.34 -18.97 -4.93
CA ASN A 49 -0.31 -19.28 -3.66
C ASN A 49 -0.92 -18.03 -3.01
N LEU A 50 -0.16 -16.92 -2.99
CA LEU A 50 -0.67 -15.63 -2.51
C LEU A 50 -1.89 -15.18 -3.32
N ASN A 51 -1.83 -15.25 -4.65
CA ASN A 51 -2.94 -14.90 -5.51
C ASN A 51 -4.19 -15.77 -5.22
N GLU A 52 -4.03 -17.08 -5.09
CA GLU A 52 -5.12 -17.99 -4.74
C GLU A 52 -5.78 -17.66 -3.40
N GLN A 53 -4.98 -17.26 -2.40
CA GLN A 53 -5.51 -16.83 -1.11
C GLN A 53 -6.24 -15.48 -1.22
N LEU A 54 -5.65 -14.51 -1.92
CA LEU A 54 -6.22 -13.17 -2.08
C LEU A 54 -7.52 -13.20 -2.90
N SER A 55 -7.64 -14.08 -3.90
CA SER A 55 -8.88 -14.29 -4.65
C SER A 55 -10.04 -14.83 -3.82
N ARG A 56 -9.77 -15.32 -2.61
CA ARG A 56 -10.80 -15.76 -1.64
C ARG A 56 -11.08 -14.70 -0.58
N ALA A 57 -10.36 -13.58 -0.58
CA ALA A 57 -10.64 -12.49 0.33
C ALA A 57 -12.02 -11.90 0.02
N ASP A 58 -12.74 -11.51 1.06
CA ASP A 58 -14.01 -10.80 0.90
C ASP A 58 -13.71 -9.41 0.29
N PRO A 59 -14.23 -9.09 -0.91
CA PRO A 59 -14.05 -7.77 -1.51
C PRO A 59 -14.84 -6.70 -0.76
N ASP A 60 -15.82 -7.07 0.08
CA ASP A 60 -16.69 -6.15 0.80
C ASP A 60 -16.03 -5.60 2.07
N VAL A 61 -15.09 -4.68 1.88
CA VAL A 61 -14.51 -3.89 2.96
C VAL A 61 -15.23 -2.56 3.08
N SER A 62 -15.91 -2.33 4.21
CA SER A 62 -16.69 -1.10 4.45
C SER A 62 -15.87 0.19 4.27
N LEU A 63 -14.57 0.16 4.61
CA LEU A 63 -13.66 1.27 4.38
C LEU A 63 -13.50 1.58 2.88
N TYR A 64 -13.34 0.56 2.05
CA TYR A 64 -13.16 0.76 0.60
C TYR A 64 -14.43 1.29 -0.06
N ARG A 65 -15.61 0.82 0.35
CA ARG A 65 -16.89 1.42 -0.06
C ARG A 65 -17.01 2.88 0.37
N LEU A 66 -16.55 3.24 1.58
CA LEU A 66 -16.54 4.62 2.04
C LEU A 66 -15.63 5.50 1.17
N LEU A 67 -14.40 5.05 0.89
CA LEU A 67 -13.45 5.77 0.03
C LEU A 67 -13.96 5.93 -1.40
N ALA A 68 -14.61 4.89 -1.94
CA ALA A 68 -15.18 4.91 -3.27
C ALA A 68 -16.37 5.87 -3.40
N ARG A 69 -17.10 6.15 -2.31
CA ARG A 69 -18.21 7.13 -2.28
C ARG A 69 -17.78 8.59 -2.18
N VAL A 70 -16.50 8.88 -1.95
CA VAL A 70 -16.03 10.27 -1.91
C VAL A 70 -16.12 10.86 -3.31
N ASP A 71 -16.83 11.97 -3.50
CA ASP A 71 -17.03 12.52 -4.86
C ASP A 71 -15.74 13.05 -5.48
N GLN A 72 -14.79 13.52 -4.66
CA GLN A 72 -13.51 14.04 -5.19
C GLN A 72 -12.53 12.92 -5.57
N PRO A 73 -11.68 13.15 -6.59
CA PRO A 73 -10.53 12.30 -6.86
C PRO A 73 -9.62 12.20 -5.64
N LEU A 74 -9.26 10.96 -5.26
CA LEU A 74 -8.36 10.68 -4.15
C LEU A 74 -6.99 10.25 -4.69
N LEU A 75 -5.93 10.53 -3.92
CA LEU A 75 -4.65 9.84 -4.07
C LEU A 75 -4.52 8.86 -2.92
N ILE A 76 -4.55 7.56 -3.24
CA ILE A 76 -4.53 6.47 -2.27
C ILE A 76 -3.22 5.69 -2.47
N ILE A 77 -2.42 5.62 -1.41
CA ILE A 77 -1.23 4.76 -1.35
C ILE A 77 -1.64 3.50 -0.57
N SER A 78 -1.58 2.35 -1.23
CA SER A 78 -2.03 1.07 -0.68
C SER A 78 -0.85 0.11 -0.53
N THR A 79 -0.75 -0.51 0.64
CA THR A 79 0.13 -1.66 0.91
C THR A 79 -0.58 -3.01 0.73
N ALA A 80 -1.89 -3.01 0.46
CA ALA A 80 -2.63 -4.25 0.19
C ALA A 80 -2.26 -4.83 -1.19
N TYR A 81 -2.13 -6.16 -1.24
CA TYR A 81 -1.80 -6.91 -2.46
C TYR A 81 -3.04 -7.34 -3.29
N ASP A 82 -4.23 -7.36 -2.68
CA ASP A 82 -5.51 -7.67 -3.35
C ASP A 82 -6.06 -6.49 -4.15
N GLU A 83 -7.19 -6.66 -4.83
CA GLU A 83 -7.85 -5.63 -5.64
C GLU A 83 -9.13 -5.09 -5.00
N SER A 84 -9.37 -5.31 -3.70
CA SER A 84 -10.68 -5.05 -3.08
C SER A 84 -11.08 -3.57 -3.14
N LEU A 85 -10.12 -2.65 -3.05
CA LEU A 85 -10.37 -1.21 -3.22
C LEU A 85 -10.74 -0.88 -4.66
N GLU A 86 -10.00 -1.45 -5.61
CA GLU A 86 -10.23 -1.31 -7.04
C GLU A 86 -11.59 -1.88 -7.47
N THR A 87 -12.00 -3.02 -6.91
CA THR A 87 -13.35 -3.58 -7.08
C THR A 87 -14.40 -2.62 -6.56
N ALA A 88 -14.26 -2.09 -5.35
CA ALA A 88 -15.22 -1.13 -4.77
C ALA A 88 -15.33 0.16 -5.59
N LEU A 89 -14.23 0.65 -6.17
CA LEU A 89 -14.24 1.79 -7.10
C LEU A 89 -15.00 1.46 -8.38
N THR A 90 -14.74 0.28 -8.96
CA THR A 90 -15.40 -0.20 -10.19
C THR A 90 -16.90 -0.39 -10.00
N GLU A 91 -17.31 -1.03 -8.91
CA GLU A 91 -18.73 -1.28 -8.58
C GLU A 91 -19.55 0.02 -8.43
N LEU A 92 -18.90 1.12 -8.04
CA LEU A 92 -19.52 2.43 -7.91
C LEU A 92 -19.31 3.33 -9.15
N GLY A 93 -18.76 2.77 -10.24
CA GLY A 93 -18.52 3.50 -11.48
C GLY A 93 -17.51 4.63 -11.34
N LYS A 94 -16.61 4.56 -10.35
CA LYS A 94 -15.64 5.62 -10.07
C LYS A 94 -14.39 5.44 -10.94
N PRO A 95 -14.05 6.39 -11.82
CA PRO A 95 -12.85 6.27 -12.64
C PRO A 95 -11.59 6.33 -11.78
N PHE A 96 -10.65 5.42 -12.03
CA PHE A 96 -9.37 5.41 -11.34
C PHE A 96 -8.22 4.96 -12.23
N VAL A 97 -7.00 5.37 -11.86
CA VAL A 97 -5.75 4.88 -12.42
C VAL A 97 -5.01 4.13 -11.34
N ARG A 98 -4.63 2.89 -11.64
CA ARG A 98 -3.75 2.10 -10.79
C ARG A 98 -2.30 2.29 -11.23
N ILE A 99 -1.44 2.60 -10.29
CA ILE A 99 0.01 2.71 -10.49
C ILE A 99 0.66 1.53 -9.76
N THR A 100 1.45 0.74 -10.49
CA THR A 100 2.12 -0.46 -9.95
C THR A 100 3.62 -0.43 -10.29
N PRO A 101 4.51 -0.73 -9.33
CA PRO A 101 5.93 -0.90 -9.59
C PRO A 101 6.20 -2.06 -10.55
N LEU A 102 7.21 -1.90 -11.41
CA LEU A 102 7.64 -2.92 -12.36
C LEU A 102 8.83 -3.73 -11.84
N ALA A 103 8.94 -4.98 -12.30
CA ALA A 103 10.12 -5.79 -12.02
C ALA A 103 11.34 -5.25 -12.78
N GLY A 104 12.49 -5.18 -12.09
CA GLY A 104 13.77 -4.85 -12.70
C GLY A 104 14.27 -5.97 -13.62
N GLN A 105 15.31 -5.69 -14.41
CA GLN A 105 15.86 -6.65 -15.40
C GLN A 105 16.45 -7.94 -14.79
N GLY A 106 16.58 -8.02 -13.46
CA GLY A 106 16.96 -9.22 -12.72
C GLY A 106 15.80 -9.96 -12.02
N GLY A 107 14.55 -9.60 -12.29
CA GLY A 107 13.37 -10.19 -11.62
C GLY A 107 13.14 -9.70 -10.18
N GLY A 108 13.96 -8.75 -9.71
CA GLY A 108 13.79 -8.06 -8.42
C GLY A 108 12.82 -6.89 -8.50
N TYR A 109 12.48 -6.34 -7.35
CA TYR A 109 11.64 -5.14 -7.27
C TYR A 109 12.42 -3.90 -7.75
N ASP A 110 11.87 -3.14 -8.71
CA ASP A 110 12.41 -1.86 -9.18
C ASP A 110 11.36 -0.74 -9.01
N PRO A 111 11.50 0.14 -7.99
CA PRO A 111 10.57 1.24 -7.82
C PRO A 111 10.73 2.33 -8.86
N GLY A 112 11.83 2.39 -9.63
CA GLY A 112 12.10 3.53 -10.52
C GLY A 112 11.18 3.60 -11.74
N ARG A 113 10.49 2.50 -12.05
CA ARG A 113 9.57 2.37 -13.18
C ARG A 113 8.24 1.80 -12.73
N VAL A 114 7.17 2.36 -13.28
CA VAL A 114 5.80 1.96 -12.95
C VAL A 114 4.99 1.68 -14.20
N ARG A 115 3.93 0.90 -14.04
CA ARG A 115 2.87 0.71 -15.01
C ARG A 115 1.61 1.43 -14.55
N LEU A 116 0.97 2.12 -15.49
CA LEU A 116 -0.34 2.72 -15.30
C LEU A 116 -1.41 1.83 -15.92
N SER A 117 -2.51 1.65 -15.20
CA SER A 117 -3.67 0.91 -15.69
C SER A 117 -4.91 1.75 -15.41
N TYR A 118 -5.56 2.21 -16.47
CA TYR A 118 -6.75 3.05 -16.39
C TYR A 118 -8.01 2.17 -16.34
N PHE A 119 -8.89 2.46 -15.39
CA PHE A 119 -10.13 1.76 -15.15
C PHE A 119 -11.29 2.76 -15.21
N GLN A 120 -12.01 2.71 -16.32
CA GLN A 120 -13.22 3.48 -16.59
C GLN A 120 -13.98 2.84 -17.75
N GLU A 121 -15.23 3.22 -17.98
CA GLU A 121 -16.06 2.68 -19.08
C GLU A 121 -15.45 2.96 -20.46
N GLU A 122 -15.04 4.21 -20.72
CA GLU A 122 -14.40 4.59 -21.98
C GLU A 122 -12.89 4.66 -21.83
N LYS A 123 -12.11 3.65 -22.21
CA LYS A 123 -10.65 3.69 -22.08
C LYS A 123 -10.02 4.94 -22.77
N PRO A 124 -8.87 5.44 -22.26
CA PRO A 124 -8.14 6.51 -22.93
C PRO A 124 -7.87 6.19 -24.40
N LYS A 125 -7.92 7.22 -25.26
CA LYS A 125 -7.72 7.07 -26.71
C LYS A 125 -6.32 6.57 -27.08
N GLU A 126 -5.34 6.86 -26.23
CA GLU A 126 -3.97 6.37 -26.34
C GLU A 126 -3.64 5.57 -25.08
N GLU A 127 -3.20 4.32 -25.26
CA GLU A 127 -2.72 3.54 -24.12
C GLU A 127 -1.39 4.12 -23.64
N PRO A 128 -1.21 4.30 -22.32
CA PRO A 128 0.06 4.75 -21.78
C PRO A 128 1.18 3.74 -22.13
N PRO A 129 2.44 4.18 -22.19
CA PRO A 129 3.56 3.27 -22.33
C PRO A 129 3.51 2.15 -21.29
N ALA A 130 3.90 0.93 -21.69
CA ALA A 130 3.89 -0.25 -20.82
C ALA A 130 4.73 -0.09 -19.53
N ALA A 131 5.66 0.88 -19.55
CA ALA A 131 6.51 1.26 -18.43
C ALA A 131 6.84 2.76 -18.53
N ILE A 132 6.64 3.47 -17.42
CA ILE A 132 6.84 4.91 -17.28
C ILE A 132 7.85 5.14 -16.16
N ALA A 133 8.82 6.02 -16.37
CA ALA A 133 9.76 6.41 -15.32
C ALA A 133 9.10 7.38 -14.31
N HIS A 134 9.60 7.42 -13.08
CA HIS A 134 8.99 8.25 -12.03
C HIS A 134 8.95 9.76 -12.34
N ASP A 135 9.95 10.28 -13.04
CA ASP A 135 10.03 11.67 -13.48
C ASP A 135 9.00 11.99 -14.57
N GLU A 136 8.71 11.04 -15.46
CA GLU A 136 7.69 11.16 -16.51
C GLU A 136 6.26 11.18 -15.96
N LEU A 137 6.01 10.65 -14.75
CA LEU A 137 4.70 10.74 -14.11
C LEU A 137 4.23 12.18 -13.91
N SER A 138 5.15 13.13 -13.81
CA SER A 138 4.84 14.54 -13.64
C SER A 138 4.07 15.15 -14.81
N ALA A 139 4.24 14.60 -16.01
CA ALA A 139 3.48 14.99 -17.19
C ALA A 139 2.03 14.47 -17.18
N LEU A 140 1.72 13.49 -16.31
CA LEU A 140 0.42 12.87 -16.22
C LEU A 140 -0.40 13.55 -15.11
N ASN A 141 -1.58 14.04 -15.48
CA ASN A 141 -2.48 14.76 -14.57
C ASN A 141 -3.83 14.03 -14.37
N PRO A 142 -3.82 12.71 -14.05
CA PRO A 142 -5.06 11.92 -14.00
C PRO A 142 -6.06 12.45 -12.97
N MET A 143 -5.61 13.03 -11.85
CA MET A 143 -6.53 13.65 -10.89
C MET A 143 -7.29 14.87 -11.43
N GLU A 144 -6.66 15.66 -12.31
CA GLU A 144 -7.31 16.81 -12.95
C GLU A 144 -8.32 16.36 -14.01
N GLU A 145 -8.11 15.19 -14.59
CA GLU A 145 -9.05 14.49 -15.47
C GLU A 145 -10.15 13.73 -14.70
N GLY A 146 -10.18 13.83 -13.37
CA GLY A 146 -11.22 13.23 -12.52
C GLY A 146 -10.93 11.83 -12.00
N TYR A 147 -9.74 11.27 -12.26
CA TYR A 147 -9.39 9.92 -11.80
C TYR A 147 -8.89 9.91 -10.36
N THR A 148 -9.38 8.95 -9.58
CA THR A 148 -8.69 8.55 -8.35
C THR A 148 -7.39 7.82 -8.70
N ILE A 149 -6.30 8.13 -8.01
CA ILE A 149 -5.04 7.40 -8.15
C ILE A 149 -4.96 6.35 -7.05
N VAL A 150 -4.68 5.10 -7.43
CA VAL A 150 -4.37 4.00 -6.50
C VAL A 150 -2.93 3.55 -6.75
N TYR A 151 -2.00 3.95 -5.88
CA TYR A 151 -0.61 3.52 -5.94
C TYR A 151 -0.38 2.28 -5.07
N LYS A 152 -0.05 1.15 -5.70
CA LYS A 152 0.17 -0.14 -5.04
C LYS A 152 1.66 -0.31 -4.74
N VAL A 153 2.13 0.33 -3.67
CA VAL A 153 3.57 0.46 -3.36
C VAL A 153 4.28 -0.88 -3.18
N LEU A 154 3.57 -1.95 -2.81
CA LEU A 154 4.15 -3.29 -2.67
C LEU A 154 3.89 -4.19 -3.88
N GLY A 155 3.30 -3.65 -4.95
CA GLY A 155 2.81 -4.43 -6.08
C GLY A 155 1.40 -4.98 -5.88
N VAL A 156 0.96 -5.81 -6.82
CA VAL A 156 -0.36 -6.45 -6.82
C VAL A 156 -0.19 -7.91 -7.20
N CYS A 157 -0.76 -8.82 -6.42
CA CYS A 157 -0.70 -10.26 -6.71
C CYS A 157 -1.84 -10.73 -7.64
N ALA A 158 -2.96 -10.01 -7.64
CA ALA A 158 -4.20 -10.35 -8.34
C ALA A 158 -4.53 -9.30 -9.42
N GLY A 159 -5.11 -9.75 -10.53
CA GLY A 159 -5.70 -8.84 -11.52
C GLY A 159 -5.84 -9.39 -12.92
N GLU A 160 -6.89 -8.94 -13.63
CA GLU A 160 -7.09 -9.27 -15.03
C GLU A 160 -5.91 -8.77 -15.89
N GLY A 161 -5.36 -9.68 -16.71
CA GLY A 161 -4.31 -9.35 -17.68
C GLY A 161 -2.89 -9.18 -17.11
N LEU A 162 -2.69 -9.37 -15.80
CA LEU A 162 -1.36 -9.36 -15.20
C LEU A 162 -0.78 -10.77 -15.18
N ASN A 163 0.42 -10.96 -15.74
CA ASN A 163 1.25 -12.10 -15.40
C ASN A 163 2.09 -11.73 -14.16
N PRO A 164 1.74 -12.18 -12.94
CA PRO A 164 2.45 -11.81 -11.72
C PRO A 164 3.94 -12.19 -11.74
N ASN A 165 4.38 -13.07 -12.66
CA ASN A 165 5.78 -13.43 -12.84
C ASN A 165 6.57 -12.51 -13.79
N ALA A 166 5.89 -11.67 -14.59
CA ALA A 166 6.52 -10.87 -15.64
C ALA A 166 6.16 -9.38 -15.60
N ASP A 167 5.00 -9.03 -15.02
CA ASP A 167 4.37 -7.72 -15.24
C ASP A 167 4.37 -6.79 -14.03
N THR A 168 4.67 -7.29 -12.84
CA THR A 168 4.60 -6.50 -11.60
C THR A 168 5.72 -6.88 -10.65
N ALA A 169 6.40 -5.88 -10.10
CA ALA A 169 7.24 -6.11 -8.93
C ALA A 169 6.35 -6.24 -7.70
N ILE A 170 6.47 -7.36 -6.99
CA ILE A 170 5.77 -7.61 -5.73
C ILE A 170 6.81 -7.73 -4.64
N ALA A 171 6.74 -6.84 -3.64
CA ALA A 171 7.61 -6.91 -2.49
C ALA A 171 6.91 -7.70 -1.38
N VAL A 172 7.37 -8.93 -1.14
CA VAL A 172 6.74 -9.81 -0.15
C VAL A 172 7.74 -10.55 0.72
N THR A 173 8.98 -10.78 0.28
CA THR A 173 10.05 -11.42 1.07
C THR A 173 10.93 -10.40 1.77
N GLU A 174 11.69 -10.81 2.79
CA GLU A 174 12.67 -9.93 3.43
C GLU A 174 13.67 -9.34 2.42
N GLU A 175 14.18 -10.17 1.50
CA GLU A 175 15.06 -9.72 0.41
C GLU A 175 14.40 -8.62 -0.43
N ASP A 176 13.12 -8.76 -0.79
CA ASP A 176 12.39 -7.70 -1.51
C ASP A 176 12.35 -6.41 -0.69
N PHE A 177 12.02 -6.47 0.61
CA PHE A 177 11.98 -5.30 1.48
C PHE A 177 13.37 -4.67 1.70
N PHE A 178 14.44 -5.45 1.72
CA PHE A 178 15.81 -4.89 1.73
C PHE A 178 16.12 -4.14 0.44
N HIS A 179 15.73 -4.67 -0.72
CA HIS A 179 15.83 -3.95 -1.99
C HIS A 179 15.01 -2.65 -1.97
N LEU A 180 13.79 -2.66 -1.40
CA LEU A 180 12.99 -1.44 -1.18
C LEU A 180 13.75 -0.39 -0.36
N THR A 181 14.42 -0.81 0.72
CA THR A 181 15.15 0.12 1.59
C THR A 181 16.35 0.76 0.88
N GLY A 182 16.99 0.04 -0.05
CA GLY A 182 18.10 0.54 -0.86
C GLY A 182 17.68 1.62 -1.86
N HIS A 183 16.40 1.64 -2.24
CA HIS A 183 15.80 2.60 -3.17
C HIS A 183 14.69 3.43 -2.50
N ARG A 184 14.83 3.69 -1.19
CA ARG A 184 13.79 4.31 -0.36
C ARG A 184 13.35 5.70 -0.84
N GLU A 185 14.25 6.44 -1.48
CA GLU A 185 13.99 7.73 -2.12
C GLU A 185 13.06 7.62 -3.33
N ASN A 186 13.08 6.47 -4.00
CA ASN A 186 12.25 6.18 -5.17
C ASN A 186 10.96 5.45 -4.82
N LEU A 187 10.73 5.05 -3.56
CA LEU A 187 9.53 4.32 -3.15
C LEU A 187 8.23 5.08 -3.39
N PHE A 188 8.30 6.40 -3.37
CA PHE A 188 7.14 7.25 -3.62
C PHE A 188 7.53 8.26 -4.69
N PRO A 189 6.93 8.20 -5.89
CA PRO A 189 7.25 9.17 -6.92
C PRO A 189 7.00 10.59 -6.41
N GLU A 190 8.00 11.47 -6.58
CA GLU A 190 7.93 12.84 -6.05
C GLU A 190 6.69 13.59 -6.54
N HIS A 191 6.24 13.32 -7.77
CA HIS A 191 5.00 13.87 -8.30
C HIS A 191 3.76 13.48 -7.48
N LEU A 192 3.65 12.22 -7.07
CA LEU A 192 2.54 11.80 -6.21
C LEU A 192 2.64 12.48 -4.84
N ILE A 193 3.86 12.65 -4.31
CA ILE A 193 4.03 13.28 -2.99
C ILE A 193 3.81 14.79 -3.03
N SER A 194 4.22 15.47 -4.10
CA SER A 194 4.05 16.91 -4.27
C SER A 194 2.58 17.31 -4.35
N ARG A 195 1.73 16.44 -4.92
CA ARG A 195 0.26 16.60 -5.00
C ARG A 195 -0.41 16.70 -3.64
N PHE A 196 0.19 16.17 -2.57
CA PHE A 196 -0.36 16.37 -1.23
C PHE A 196 -0.28 17.82 -0.76
N GLY A 197 0.58 18.68 -1.35
CA GLY A 197 0.64 20.10 -1.02
C GLY A 197 0.64 20.35 0.50
N SER A 198 -0.09 21.34 1.00
CA SER A 198 -0.25 21.53 2.46
C SER A 198 -1.26 20.59 3.14
N ARG A 199 -1.86 19.63 2.41
CA ARG A 199 -2.96 18.80 2.91
C ARG A 199 -2.44 17.70 3.84
N PRO A 200 -3.20 17.35 4.89
CA PRO A 200 -2.79 16.28 5.79
C PRO A 200 -2.85 14.91 5.11
N PHE A 201 -1.87 14.07 5.39
CA PHE A 201 -1.91 12.65 5.01
C PHE A 201 -2.72 11.85 6.03
N TRP A 202 -3.53 10.89 5.58
CA TRP A 202 -4.37 10.07 6.47
C TRP A 202 -3.91 8.60 6.41
N PHE A 203 -3.42 8.09 7.53
CA PHE A 203 -3.13 6.67 7.72
C PHE A 203 -4.39 5.96 8.22
N LEU A 204 -5.03 5.16 7.36
CA LEU A 204 -6.29 4.48 7.66
C LEU A 204 -6.04 2.99 7.89
N GLY A 205 -6.25 2.53 9.12
CA GLY A 205 -6.02 1.12 9.49
C GLY A 205 -4.56 0.66 9.34
N TYR A 206 -3.62 1.60 9.19
CA TYR A 206 -2.20 1.32 9.04
C TYR A 206 -1.54 1.19 10.40
N LYS A 207 -0.92 0.04 10.64
CA LYS A 207 -0.31 -0.27 11.93
C LYS A 207 1.19 -0.50 11.77
N PRO A 208 2.05 0.28 12.45
CA PRO A 208 3.51 0.13 12.39
C PRO A 208 4.01 -1.06 13.24
N GLU A 209 3.30 -2.19 13.21
CA GLU A 209 3.58 -3.38 14.03
C GLU A 209 4.88 -4.03 13.58
N ARG A 210 5.10 -4.14 12.26
CA ARG A 210 6.30 -4.77 11.70
C ARG A 210 7.30 -3.74 11.19
N TRP A 211 8.53 -4.19 10.98
CA TRP A 211 9.62 -3.27 10.62
C TRP A 211 9.42 -2.72 9.21
N GLU A 212 8.81 -3.50 8.32
CA GLU A 212 8.39 -3.17 6.96
C GLU A 212 7.38 -2.03 6.99
N ASP A 213 6.36 -2.14 7.85
CA ASP A 213 5.34 -1.10 8.03
C ASP A 213 5.98 0.21 8.53
N ARG A 214 6.89 0.10 9.52
CA ARG A 214 7.64 1.27 10.01
C ARG A 214 8.53 1.88 8.94
N MET A 215 9.12 1.04 8.10
CA MET A 215 10.01 1.45 7.03
C MET A 215 9.25 2.23 5.96
N LEU A 216 8.10 1.72 5.49
CA LEU A 216 7.25 2.38 4.49
C LEU A 216 6.66 3.70 5.01
N ALA A 217 6.06 3.69 6.21
CA ALA A 217 5.53 4.92 6.81
C ALA A 217 6.66 5.93 7.05
N GLY A 218 7.82 5.46 7.52
CA GLY A 218 8.98 6.30 7.72
C GLY A 218 9.54 6.88 6.42
N ALA A 219 9.55 6.12 5.33
CA ALA A 219 9.96 6.60 4.01
C ALA A 219 8.99 7.66 3.49
N LEU A 220 7.68 7.38 3.53
CA LEU A 220 6.64 8.32 3.10
C LEU A 220 6.70 9.63 3.88
N LEU A 221 6.76 9.55 5.21
CA LEU A 221 6.81 10.72 6.07
C LEU A 221 8.11 11.50 5.87
N ARG A 222 9.24 10.86 5.57
CA ARG A 222 10.50 11.57 5.28
C ARG A 222 10.42 12.35 3.99
N THR A 223 9.91 11.75 2.91
CA THR A 223 9.68 12.46 1.64
C THR A 223 8.72 13.65 1.84
N HIS A 224 7.80 13.53 2.81
CA HIS A 224 6.87 14.60 3.18
C HIS A 224 7.41 15.60 4.24
N SER A 225 8.48 15.25 4.96
CA SER A 225 8.93 15.94 6.18
C SER A 225 9.65 17.27 5.95
N GLY A 226 10.14 17.53 4.73
CA GLY A 226 10.78 18.80 4.38
C GLY A 226 9.88 20.04 4.58
N GLN A 227 8.58 19.84 4.85
CA GLN A 227 7.60 20.92 4.98
C GLN A 227 6.78 20.89 6.29
N ASN A 228 7.16 20.08 7.29
CA ASN A 228 6.48 19.99 8.60
C ASN A 228 4.95 19.81 8.49
N ARG A 229 4.51 19.00 7.52
CA ARG A 229 3.11 18.86 7.16
C ARG A 229 2.40 17.88 8.11
N PRO A 230 1.15 18.18 8.52
CA PRO A 230 0.40 17.33 9.43
C PRO A 230 0.06 15.98 8.78
N PHE A 231 -0.09 14.95 9.61
CA PHE A 231 -0.73 13.70 9.23
C PHE A 231 -1.70 13.28 10.34
N LEU A 232 -2.69 12.48 9.97
CA LEU A 232 -3.68 11.89 10.86
C LEU A 232 -3.56 10.37 10.80
N VAL A 233 -3.77 9.72 11.93
CA VAL A 233 -3.83 8.27 12.03
C VAL A 233 -5.21 7.90 12.55
N VAL A 234 -5.92 7.05 11.81
CA VAL A 234 -7.24 6.56 12.16
C VAL A 234 -7.12 5.07 12.44
N ASP A 235 -7.11 4.74 13.73
CA ASP A 235 -7.13 3.36 14.21
C ASP A 235 -8.11 3.21 15.37
N LYS A 236 -8.73 2.03 15.48
CA LYS A 236 -9.67 1.70 16.56
C LYS A 236 -8.94 1.40 17.87
N HIS A 237 -7.74 0.81 17.77
CA HIS A 237 -6.94 0.32 18.90
C HIS A 237 -5.45 0.53 18.61
N MET A 238 -4.86 1.54 19.25
CA MET A 238 -3.41 1.76 19.24
C MET A 238 -2.79 1.21 20.53
N ASP A 239 -1.71 0.45 20.39
CA ASP A 239 -0.88 0.07 21.54
C ASP A 239 0.15 1.17 21.89
N ALA A 240 0.85 1.00 23.02
CA ALA A 240 1.81 1.99 23.50
C ALA A 240 3.00 2.20 22.54
N PHE A 241 3.41 1.16 21.81
CA PHE A 241 4.51 1.26 20.85
C PHE A 241 4.06 2.03 19.60
N GLN A 242 2.86 1.75 19.09
CA GLN A 242 2.25 2.46 17.96
C GLN A 242 2.08 3.94 18.30
N GLU A 243 1.54 4.26 19.49
CA GLU A 243 1.45 5.65 19.96
C GLU A 243 2.82 6.34 20.00
N ALA A 244 3.84 5.68 20.57
CA ALA A 244 5.20 6.22 20.62
C ALA A 244 5.77 6.46 19.21
N PHE A 245 5.58 5.52 18.29
CA PHE A 245 6.04 5.63 16.90
C PHE A 245 5.45 6.85 16.20
N TRP A 246 4.13 7.04 16.25
CA TRP A 246 3.50 8.19 15.57
C TRP A 246 3.81 9.52 16.25
N ASN A 247 3.89 9.54 17.59
CA ASN A 247 4.26 10.74 18.35
C ASN A 247 5.69 11.19 18.01
N ASP A 248 6.65 10.28 17.89
CA ASP A 248 8.02 10.59 17.46
C ASP A 248 8.04 11.30 16.09
N ARG A 249 7.24 10.81 15.14
CA ARG A 249 7.17 11.36 13.77
C ARG A 249 6.35 12.63 13.61
N SER A 250 5.49 12.94 14.58
CA SER A 250 4.71 14.18 14.61
C SER A 250 5.49 15.38 15.14
N ARG A 251 6.68 15.15 15.72
CA ARG A 251 7.51 16.23 16.25
C ARG A 251 8.18 16.98 15.09
N PRO A 252 8.05 18.30 15.00
CA PRO A 252 8.86 19.09 14.08
C PRO A 252 10.34 18.80 14.34
N PHE A 253 11.14 18.72 13.28
CA PHE A 253 12.60 18.59 13.39
C PHE A 253 13.30 19.83 14.01
N SER A 254 12.53 20.81 14.49
CA SER A 254 12.97 21.95 15.29
C SER A 254 12.15 22.04 16.59
N SER A 255 12.86 22.36 17.67
CA SER A 255 12.41 22.33 19.07
C SER A 255 11.04 22.96 19.41
N LEU A 256 10.44 22.40 20.46
CA LEU A 256 9.44 22.98 21.39
C LEU A 256 7.97 23.11 20.91
N SER A 257 7.16 22.23 21.49
CA SER A 257 5.76 22.43 21.94
C SER A 257 4.81 23.23 21.04
N HIS A 258 3.86 22.54 20.39
CA HIS A 258 2.41 22.63 20.62
C HIS A 258 1.61 21.83 19.58
N GLY A 259 0.58 21.11 20.04
CA GLY A 259 -0.66 20.87 19.28
C GLY A 259 -0.83 19.52 18.53
N LEU A 260 -1.07 18.42 19.26
CA LEU A 260 -1.71 17.22 18.70
C LEU A 260 -3.22 17.44 18.57
N GLY A 261 -3.75 17.45 17.35
CA GLY A 261 -5.19 17.29 17.10
C GLY A 261 -5.59 15.83 17.23
N ARG A 262 -6.21 15.46 18.36
CA ARG A 262 -6.78 14.12 18.60
C ARG A 262 -8.20 14.07 18.05
N ILE A 263 -8.50 13.12 17.16
CA ILE A 263 -9.88 12.69 16.92
C ILE A 263 -10.03 11.29 17.49
N ARG A 264 -10.67 11.21 18.67
CA ARG A 264 -11.14 9.96 19.26
C ARG A 264 -12.61 9.83 18.87
N VAL A 265 -12.94 8.95 17.93
CA VAL A 265 -14.35 8.66 17.62
C VAL A 265 -14.91 7.85 18.80
N GLN A 266 -15.68 8.51 19.67
CA GLN A 266 -16.52 7.81 20.64
C GLN A 266 -17.73 7.20 19.91
N PRO A 267 -18.18 6.00 20.28
CA PRO A 267 -19.41 5.43 19.74
C PRO A 267 -20.59 6.23 20.29
N GLY A 268 -21.25 7.03 19.43
CA GLY A 268 -22.54 7.65 19.77
C GLY A 268 -22.79 9.10 19.32
N SER A 269 -21.88 9.79 18.63
CA SER A 269 -22.07 11.22 18.32
C SER A 269 -22.15 11.49 16.82
N ARG A 270 -23.32 11.97 16.37
CA ARG A 270 -23.57 12.52 15.03
C ARG A 270 -22.64 13.71 14.77
N LEU A 271 -21.79 13.62 13.74
CA LEU A 271 -21.04 14.77 13.22
C LEU A 271 -21.79 15.35 12.03
N ALA A 272 -22.25 16.59 12.20
CA ALA A 272 -22.71 17.45 11.12
C ALA A 272 -21.51 17.83 10.26
N LEU A 273 -21.57 17.52 8.97
CA LEU A 273 -20.70 18.09 7.94
C LEU A 273 -21.28 19.46 7.59
N ASN A 274 -20.49 20.51 7.76
CA ASN A 274 -20.79 21.82 7.16
C ASN A 274 -20.17 21.83 5.75
N PRO A 275 -20.86 22.46 4.77
CA PRO A 275 -20.69 22.23 3.33
C PRO A 275 -19.34 22.68 2.77
#